data_AF-A0A3D4XS79-F1
#
_entry.id   AF-A0A3D4XS79-F1
#
_cell.length_a   1.000
_cell.length_b   1.000
_cell.length_c   1.000
_cell.angle_alpha   90.00
_cell.angle_beta   90.00
_cell.angle_gamma   90.00
#
_symmetry.space_group_name_H-M   'P 1'
#
loop_
_entity.id
_entity.type
_entity.pdbx_description
1 polymer ?
#
loop_
_entity_poly.entity_id
_entity_poly.type
_entity_poly.pdbx_seq_one_letter_code
_entity_poly.pdbx_strand_id
1 'polypeptide(L)'
;MYRNDALVLETREERQLFVQHIPSKMIALQNPHTGDRLKLTYFERGLYIEDALQEIDYILRDHHTGDVHPIDPALLDQLYELKLSLDVSRPFNIVSGYRSPETNANLRRHSDGVAKNSLHMQGRAIDIRLDGFDTRRIRDAALAMQRGGVGYYPESNFVHIDTGNIRSWGA
;
A
#
# COMPACT_ATOMS: atom_id res chain seq x y z
N MET A 1 22.01 -3.90 -29.55
CA MET A 1 22.95 -4.70 -28.75
C MET A 1 22.85 -4.22 -27.31
N TYR A 2 21.78 -4.61 -26.60
CA TYR A 2 21.59 -4.22 -25.21
C TYR A 2 22.31 -5.25 -24.34
N ARG A 3 23.44 -4.85 -23.76
CA ARG A 3 24.10 -5.64 -22.72
C ARG A 3 23.19 -5.63 -21.51
N ASN A 4 22.68 -6.82 -21.18
CA ASN A 4 22.00 -7.09 -19.94
C ASN A 4 23.08 -7.35 -18.90
N ASP A 5 23.75 -6.27 -18.46
CA ASP A 5 24.78 -6.34 -17.41
C ASP A 5 24.04 -6.45 -16.07
N ALA A 6 23.59 -7.65 -15.74
CA ALA A 6 23.28 -7.99 -14.36
C ALA A 6 24.56 -7.76 -13.55
N LEU A 7 24.52 -6.86 -12.55
CA LEU A 7 25.62 -6.64 -11.62
C LEU A 7 25.95 -7.97 -10.94
N VAL A 8 26.99 -8.65 -11.39
CA VAL A 8 27.51 -9.84 -10.70
C VAL A 8 28.36 -9.32 -9.55
N LEU A 9 27.80 -9.34 -8.34
CA LEU A 9 28.54 -9.04 -7.12
C LEU A 9 29.40 -10.27 -6.79
N GLU A 10 30.68 -10.26 -7.17
CA GLU A 10 31.55 -11.44 -7.14
C GLU A 10 32.01 -11.76 -5.71
N THR A 11 32.37 -10.74 -4.94
CA THR A 11 32.95 -10.90 -3.60
C THR A 11 31.92 -10.77 -2.47
N ARG A 12 32.26 -11.31 -1.29
CA ARG A 12 31.46 -11.13 -0.07
C ARG A 12 31.40 -9.66 0.36
N GLU A 13 32.48 -8.92 0.18
CA GLU A 13 32.60 -7.50 0.53
C GLU A 13 31.74 -6.62 -0.38
N GLU A 14 31.72 -6.86 -1.69
CA GLU A 14 30.82 -6.15 -2.63
C GLU A 14 29.34 -6.42 -2.31
N ARG A 15 29.00 -7.68 -1.97
CA ARG A 15 27.63 -8.01 -1.52
C ARG A 15 27.28 -7.28 -0.22
N GLN A 16 28.22 -7.22 0.73
CA GLN A 16 28.01 -6.53 2.01
C GLN A 16 27.85 -5.01 1.82
N LEU A 17 28.68 -4.40 0.97
CA LEU A 17 28.62 -2.97 0.65
C LEU A 17 27.33 -2.64 -0.10
N PHE A 18 26.91 -3.46 -1.06
CA PHE A 18 25.66 -3.27 -1.79
C PHE A 18 24.44 -3.29 -0.84
N VAL A 19 24.36 -4.29 0.03
CA VAL A 19 23.27 -4.41 1.02
C VAL A 19 23.19 -3.18 1.94
N GLN A 20 24.33 -2.59 2.31
CA GLN A 20 24.37 -1.37 3.13
C GLN A 20 23.83 -0.13 2.41
N HIS A 21 23.85 -0.10 1.07
CA HIS A 21 23.40 1.04 0.26
C HIS A 21 21.97 0.88 -0.26
N ILE A 22 21.32 -0.26 -0.06
CA ILE A 22 19.90 -0.42 -0.40
C ILE A 22 19.10 0.58 0.47
N PRO A 23 18.36 1.53 -0.15
CA PRO A 23 17.59 2.51 0.61
C PRO A 23 16.58 1.84 1.52
N SER A 24 16.50 2.31 2.76
CA SER A 24 15.42 1.92 3.65
C SER A 24 14.10 2.51 3.16
N LYS A 25 13.00 1.81 3.44
CA LYS A 25 11.65 2.28 3.12
C LYS A 25 10.88 2.50 4.40
N MET A 26 10.27 3.68 4.48
CA MET A 26 9.46 4.10 5.61
C MET A 26 8.03 4.33 5.18
N ILE A 27 7.09 4.01 6.07
CA ILE A 27 5.69 4.32 5.87
C ILE A 27 5.16 5.14 7.04
N ALA A 28 4.24 6.04 6.74
CA ALA A 28 3.50 6.78 7.76
C ALA A 28 2.02 6.71 7.41
N LEU A 29 1.24 6.14 8.32
CA LEU A 29 -0.18 5.83 8.17
C LEU A 29 -0.95 6.42 9.35
N GLN A 30 -2.19 6.81 9.12
CA GLN A 30 -3.15 7.15 10.16
C GLN A 30 -4.50 6.55 9.78
N ASN A 31 -5.17 5.90 10.73
CA ASN A 31 -6.48 5.31 10.52
C ASN A 31 -7.52 6.13 11.29
N PRO A 32 -8.28 7.02 10.63
CA PRO A 32 -9.24 7.89 11.31
C PRO A 32 -10.39 7.14 11.98
N HIS A 33 -10.67 5.89 11.59
CA HIS A 33 -11.72 5.06 12.18
C HIS A 33 -11.35 4.53 13.57
N THR A 34 -10.07 4.23 13.78
CA THR A 34 -9.55 3.68 15.05
C THR A 34 -8.80 4.72 15.89
N GLY A 35 -8.32 5.79 15.27
CA GLY A 35 -7.42 6.78 15.88
C GLY A 35 -5.95 6.39 15.85
N ASP A 36 -5.61 5.21 15.32
CA ASP A 36 -4.25 4.69 15.28
C ASP A 36 -3.37 5.53 14.35
N ARG A 37 -2.10 5.68 14.73
CA ARG A 37 -1.07 6.39 13.96
C ARG A 37 0.22 5.59 13.99
N LEU A 38 0.85 5.44 12.84
CA LEU A 38 2.07 4.68 12.68
C LEU A 38 3.06 5.46 11.83
N LYS A 39 4.33 5.47 12.23
CA LYS A 39 5.45 5.88 11.39
C LYS A 39 6.66 5.02 11.71
N LEU A 40 7.08 4.19 10.77
CA LEU A 40 8.20 3.28 10.97
C LEU A 40 8.93 2.95 9.66
N THR A 41 10.11 2.36 9.80
CA THR A 41 10.85 1.70 8.72
C THR A 41 10.39 0.26 8.65
N TYR A 42 9.94 -0.20 7.47
CA TYR A 42 9.47 -1.57 7.28
C TYR A 42 10.38 -2.41 6.38
N PHE A 43 11.36 -1.76 5.74
CA PHE A 43 12.36 -2.40 4.91
C PHE A 43 13.71 -1.72 5.12
N GLU A 44 14.74 -2.50 5.41
CA GLU A 44 16.10 -2.02 5.62
C GLU A 44 17.10 -3.11 5.22
N ARG A 45 18.25 -2.71 4.65
CA ARG A 45 19.34 -3.64 4.27
C ARG A 45 18.83 -4.81 3.40
N GLY A 46 17.92 -4.53 2.48
CA GLY A 46 17.39 -5.52 1.55
C GLY A 46 16.35 -6.48 2.14
N LEU A 47 15.91 -6.29 3.40
CA LEU A 47 14.99 -7.20 4.08
C LEU A 47 13.78 -6.44 4.63
N TYR A 48 12.62 -7.09 4.60
CA TYR A 48 11.47 -6.63 5.36
C TYR A 48 11.68 -6.88 6.85
N ILE A 49 11.22 -5.95 7.68
CA ILE A 49 11.32 -6.02 9.13
C ILE A 49 10.01 -6.60 9.65
N GLU A 50 10.04 -7.85 10.11
CA GLU A 50 8.86 -8.63 10.51
C GLU A 50 7.99 -7.90 11.55
N ASP A 51 8.59 -7.42 12.65
CA ASP A 51 7.87 -6.68 13.69
C ASP A 51 7.16 -5.43 13.12
N ALA A 52 7.81 -4.76 12.16
CA ALA A 52 7.23 -3.59 11.51
C ALA A 52 6.07 -3.95 10.57
N LEU A 53 6.13 -5.11 9.91
CA LEU A 53 5.02 -5.63 9.12
C LEU A 53 3.82 -5.95 10.02
N GLN A 54 4.04 -6.55 11.19
CA GLN A 54 2.96 -6.86 12.15
C GLN A 54 2.27 -5.59 12.69
N GLU A 55 3.03 -4.53 12.96
CA GLU A 55 2.46 -3.21 13.32
C GLU A 55 1.64 -2.60 12.17
N ILE A 56 2.08 -2.81 10.92
CA ILE A 56 1.35 -2.38 9.72
C ILE A 56 0.06 -3.19 9.54
N ASP A 57 0.12 -4.51 9.70
CA ASP A 57 -1.04 -5.40 9.66
C ASP A 57 -2.10 -4.96 10.69
N TYR A 58 -1.65 -4.59 11.89
CA TYR A 58 -2.54 -4.13 12.95
C TYR A 58 -3.21 -2.80 12.61
N ILE A 59 -2.49 -1.76 12.16
CA ILE A 59 -3.14 -0.47 11.81
C ILE A 59 -4.04 -0.59 10.57
N LEU A 60 -3.77 -1.57 9.69
CA LEU A 60 -4.57 -1.87 8.50
C LEU A 60 -5.65 -2.94 8.72
N ARG A 61 -5.85 -3.40 9.96
CA ARG A 61 -6.91 -4.35 10.32
C ARG A 61 -8.29 -3.86 9.91
N ASP A 62 -9.23 -4.79 9.83
CA ASP A 62 -10.62 -4.42 9.63
C ASP A 62 -11.11 -3.63 10.86
N HIS A 63 -11.46 -2.35 10.67
CA HIS A 63 -11.88 -1.50 11.78
C HIS A 63 -13.30 -1.83 12.30
N HIS A 64 -14.07 -2.64 11.57
CA HIS A 64 -15.40 -3.07 12.03
C HIS A 64 -15.33 -4.29 12.94
N THR A 65 -14.50 -5.29 12.59
CA THR A 65 -14.40 -6.56 13.32
C THR A 65 -13.17 -6.65 14.22
N GLY A 66 -12.15 -5.85 13.96
CA GLY A 66 -10.84 -5.94 14.61
C GLY A 66 -9.94 -7.02 14.02
N ASP A 67 -10.40 -7.76 13.01
CA ASP A 67 -9.62 -8.84 12.40
C ASP A 67 -8.36 -8.32 11.73
N VAL A 68 -7.21 -8.87 12.14
CA VAL A 68 -5.90 -8.58 11.58
C VAL A 68 -5.57 -9.63 10.52
N HIS A 69 -4.96 -9.20 9.42
CA HIS A 69 -4.52 -10.07 8.33
C HIS A 69 -3.19 -9.56 7.76
N PRO A 70 -2.26 -10.44 7.36
CA PRO A 70 -1.03 -10.05 6.69
C PRO A 70 -1.29 -9.17 5.47
N ILE A 71 -0.60 -8.04 5.40
CA ILE A 71 -0.65 -7.11 4.27
C ILE A 71 0.51 -7.40 3.33
N ASP A 72 0.21 -7.44 2.03
CA ASP A 72 1.18 -7.70 0.98
C ASP A 72 2.31 -6.65 0.99
N PRO A 73 3.58 -7.03 1.24
CA PRO A 73 4.69 -6.08 1.24
C PRO A 73 4.85 -5.33 -0.09
N ALA A 74 4.43 -5.91 -1.22
CA ALA A 74 4.45 -5.22 -2.51
C ALA A 74 3.47 -4.02 -2.54
N LEU A 75 2.36 -4.08 -1.78
CA LEU A 75 1.45 -2.95 -1.63
C LEU A 75 2.12 -1.82 -0.84
N LEU A 76 2.88 -2.16 0.20
CA LEU A 76 3.63 -1.18 1.01
C LEU A 76 4.71 -0.49 0.19
N ASP A 77 5.42 -1.26 -0.63
CA ASP A 77 6.39 -0.74 -1.60
C ASP A 77 5.76 0.22 -2.60
N GLN A 78 4.57 -0.10 -3.09
CA GLN A 78 3.81 0.78 -3.97
C GLN A 78 3.44 2.09 -3.25
N LEU A 79 3.00 2.04 -1.99
CA LEU A 79 2.71 3.25 -1.20
C LEU A 79 3.95 4.10 -0.93
N TYR A 80 5.11 3.47 -0.71
CA TYR A 80 6.38 4.17 -0.54
C TYR A 80 6.77 4.93 -1.82
N GLU A 81 6.79 4.26 -2.97
CA GLU A 81 7.08 4.89 -4.27
C GLU A 81 6.04 5.98 -4.62
N LEU A 82 4.77 5.78 -4.24
CA LEU A 82 3.73 6.78 -4.42
C LEU A 82 4.03 8.07 -3.63
N LYS A 83 4.50 7.98 -2.38
CA LYS A 83 4.91 9.19 -1.64
C LYS A 83 6.07 9.91 -2.28
N LEU A 84 7.06 9.17 -2.78
CA LEU A 84 8.23 9.75 -3.46
C LEU A 84 7.80 10.48 -4.74
N SER A 85 6.96 9.86 -5.56
CA SER A 85 6.47 10.47 -6.82
C SER A 85 5.59 11.71 -6.59
N LEU A 86 4.84 11.74 -5.49
CA LEU A 86 4.00 12.88 -5.11
C LEU A 86 4.78 13.99 -4.39
N ASP A 87 6.03 13.74 -4.00
CA ASP A 87 6.86 14.61 -3.15
C ASP A 87 6.12 15.05 -1.86
N VAL A 88 5.60 14.05 -1.13
CA VAL A 88 4.84 14.28 0.12
C VAL A 88 5.40 13.51 1.30
N SER A 89 5.50 14.19 2.45
CA SER A 89 5.96 13.59 3.72
C SER A 89 4.82 13.27 4.70
N ARG A 90 3.61 13.78 4.45
CA ARG A 90 2.42 13.61 5.30
C ARG A 90 1.90 12.16 5.31
N PRO A 91 1.30 11.65 6.40
CA PRO A 91 0.81 10.27 6.47
C PRO A 91 -0.37 10.01 5.52
N PHE A 92 -0.52 8.77 5.05
CA PHE A 92 -1.75 8.34 4.37
C PHE A 92 -2.87 8.18 5.39
N ASN A 93 -4.03 8.75 5.09
CA ASN A 93 -5.28 8.42 5.76
C ASN A 93 -5.81 7.10 5.21
N ILE A 94 -5.98 6.11 6.08
CA ILE A 94 -6.57 4.83 5.73
C ILE A 94 -8.09 4.95 5.78
N VAL A 95 -8.73 4.81 4.62
CA VAL A 95 -10.18 4.67 4.52
C VAL A 95 -10.57 3.21 4.70
N SER A 96 -9.81 2.28 4.09
CA SER A 96 -10.00 0.85 4.26
C SER A 96 -8.69 0.09 4.00
N GLY A 97 -8.29 -0.76 4.94
CA GLY A 97 -7.17 -1.71 4.79
C GLY A 97 -7.69 -3.10 4.46
N TYR A 98 -7.33 -4.10 5.26
CA TYR A 98 -7.94 -5.42 5.20
C TYR A 98 -9.46 -5.35 5.48
N ARG A 99 -10.22 -6.21 4.82
CA ARG A 99 -11.65 -6.41 5.09
C ARG A 99 -11.90 -7.87 5.41
N SER A 100 -12.50 -8.14 6.56
CA SER A 100 -13.00 -9.47 6.90
C SER A 100 -14.06 -9.93 5.89
N PRO A 101 -14.29 -11.25 5.74
CA PRO A 101 -15.41 -11.77 4.97
C PRO A 101 -16.76 -11.19 5.40
N GLU A 102 -16.93 -10.95 6.70
CA GLU A 102 -18.15 -10.35 7.27
C GLU A 102 -18.35 -8.91 6.77
N THR A 103 -17.34 -8.05 6.92
CA THR A 103 -17.40 -6.66 6.45
C THR A 103 -17.59 -6.59 4.96
N ASN A 104 -16.87 -7.39 4.17
CA ASN A 104 -17.02 -7.39 2.72
C ASN A 104 -18.44 -7.82 2.31
N ALA A 105 -19.01 -8.86 2.94
CA ALA A 105 -20.39 -9.27 2.70
C ALA A 105 -21.40 -8.19 3.11
N ASN A 106 -21.17 -7.50 4.22
CA ASN A 106 -22.02 -6.41 4.67
C ASN A 106 -22.03 -5.25 3.67
N LEU A 107 -20.85 -4.76 3.26
CA LEU A 107 -20.73 -3.68 2.28
C LEU A 107 -21.39 -4.05 0.94
N ARG A 108 -21.24 -5.30 0.49
CA ARG A 108 -21.90 -5.80 -0.73
C ARG A 108 -23.42 -5.79 -0.68
N ARG A 109 -24.02 -5.91 0.51
CA ARG A 109 -25.49 -5.82 0.64
C ARG A 109 -26.00 -4.39 0.50
N HIS A 110 -25.14 -3.40 0.69
CA HIS A 110 -25.49 -1.98 0.70
C HIS A 110 -24.91 -1.20 -0.48
N SER A 111 -24.11 -1.84 -1.35
CA SER A 111 -23.48 -1.21 -2.51
C SER A 111 -23.13 -2.22 -3.60
N ASP A 112 -23.42 -1.84 -4.84
CA ASP A 112 -23.02 -2.60 -6.04
C ASP A 112 -21.53 -2.44 -6.37
N GLY A 113 -20.83 -1.48 -5.72
CA GLY A 113 -19.42 -1.18 -5.98
C GLY A 113 -18.42 -2.12 -5.31
N VAL A 114 -18.87 -3.12 -4.55
CA VAL A 114 -17.99 -4.02 -3.78
C VAL A 114 -17.92 -5.41 -4.41
N ALA A 115 -16.71 -5.82 -4.78
CA ALA A 115 -16.46 -7.11 -5.40
C ALA A 115 -16.62 -8.28 -4.40
N LYS A 116 -17.18 -9.41 -4.87
CA LYS A 116 -17.29 -10.65 -4.08
C LYS A 116 -15.93 -11.16 -3.61
N ASN A 117 -14.94 -11.14 -4.50
CA ASN A 117 -13.56 -11.58 -4.26
C ASN A 117 -12.63 -10.37 -4.22
N SER A 118 -12.92 -9.43 -3.33
CA SER A 118 -12.15 -8.19 -3.18
C SER A 118 -10.71 -8.48 -2.74
N LEU A 119 -9.73 -7.76 -3.30
CA LEU A 119 -8.33 -7.87 -2.90
C LEU A 119 -8.07 -7.31 -1.50
N HIS A 120 -8.99 -6.51 -0.94
CA HIS A 120 -8.96 -6.13 0.47
C HIS A 120 -9.03 -7.35 1.40
N MET A 121 -9.79 -8.39 1.02
CA MET A 121 -9.89 -9.63 1.81
C MET A 121 -8.62 -10.49 1.74
N GLN A 122 -7.66 -10.12 0.89
CA GLN A 122 -6.38 -10.83 0.74
C GLN A 122 -5.22 -10.01 1.31
N GLY A 123 -5.48 -8.85 1.93
CA GLY A 123 -4.42 -7.91 2.35
C GLY A 123 -3.67 -7.28 1.18
N ARG A 124 -4.28 -7.25 -0.01
CA ARG A 124 -3.64 -6.84 -1.27
C ARG A 124 -4.23 -5.55 -1.86
N ALA A 125 -5.06 -4.85 -1.11
CA ALA A 125 -5.64 -3.59 -1.52
C ALA A 125 -5.81 -2.63 -0.35
N ILE A 126 -5.81 -1.34 -0.67
CA ILE A 126 -5.98 -0.27 0.30
C ILE A 126 -6.73 0.91 -0.33
N ASP A 127 -7.61 1.51 0.44
CA ASP A 127 -8.27 2.77 0.11
C ASP A 127 -7.61 3.88 0.93
N ILE A 128 -7.04 4.86 0.24
CA ILE A 128 -6.24 5.93 0.86
C ILE A 128 -6.67 7.33 0.42
N ARG A 129 -6.34 8.31 1.25
CA ARG A 129 -6.32 9.73 0.90
C ARG A 129 -5.22 10.47 1.64
N LEU A 130 -5.02 11.73 1.30
CA LEU A 130 -4.07 12.63 1.96
C LEU A 130 -4.79 13.93 2.35
N ASP A 131 -4.70 14.35 3.61
CA ASP A 131 -5.33 15.60 4.06
C ASP A 131 -4.80 16.79 3.27
N GLY A 132 -5.70 17.64 2.76
CA GLY A 132 -5.34 18.82 1.98
C GLY A 132 -4.57 18.50 0.69
N PHE A 133 -4.84 17.35 0.06
CA PHE A 133 -4.23 16.96 -1.20
C PHE A 133 -5.30 16.40 -2.15
N ASP A 134 -5.19 16.76 -3.42
CA ASP A 134 -6.14 16.31 -4.45
C ASP A 134 -5.97 14.82 -4.73
N THR A 135 -7.03 14.03 -4.53
CA THR A 135 -7.06 12.60 -4.81
C THR A 135 -6.83 12.30 -6.29
N ARG A 136 -7.10 13.25 -7.20
CA ARG A 136 -6.75 13.13 -8.62
C ARG A 136 -5.25 12.95 -8.84
N ARG A 137 -4.43 13.72 -8.11
CA ARG A 137 -2.97 13.61 -8.20
C ARG A 137 -2.47 12.27 -7.69
N ILE A 138 -3.08 11.76 -6.62
CA ILE A 138 -2.79 10.42 -6.08
C ILE A 138 -3.11 9.35 -7.12
N ARG A 139 -4.30 9.43 -7.74
CA ARG A 139 -4.73 8.54 -8.82
C ARG A 139 -3.74 8.55 -9.99
N ASP A 140 -3.41 9.74 -10.49
CA ASP A 140 -2.56 9.88 -11.68
C ASP A 140 -1.15 9.31 -11.44
N ALA A 141 -0.59 9.55 -10.25
CA ALA A 141 0.68 8.96 -9.84
C ALA A 141 0.58 7.44 -9.70
N ALA A 142 -0.46 6.91 -9.06
CA ALA A 142 -0.67 5.47 -8.92
C ALA A 142 -0.85 4.75 -10.28
N LEU A 143 -1.58 5.37 -11.21
CA LEU A 143 -1.74 4.88 -12.58
C LEU A 143 -0.40 4.83 -13.33
N ALA A 144 0.42 5.88 -13.20
CA ALA A 144 1.72 5.96 -13.85
C ALA A 144 2.68 4.83 -13.41
N MET A 145 2.50 4.28 -12.21
CA MET A 145 3.32 3.19 -11.70
C MET A 145 3.07 1.85 -12.40
N GLN A 146 1.87 1.62 -12.96
CA GLN A 146 1.50 0.36 -13.65
C GLN A 146 1.76 -0.90 -12.78
N ARG A 147 1.49 -0.83 -11.47
CA ARG A 147 1.76 -1.90 -10.49
C ARG A 147 0.51 -2.58 -9.90
N GLY A 148 -0.64 -2.40 -10.55
CA GLY A 148 -1.87 -3.12 -10.24
C GLY A 148 -3.12 -2.29 -10.48
N GLY A 149 -4.20 -2.58 -9.77
CA GLY A 149 -5.48 -1.91 -9.93
C GLY A 149 -5.52 -0.54 -9.27
N VAL A 150 -6.15 0.43 -9.93
CA VAL A 150 -6.43 1.76 -9.37
C VAL A 150 -7.89 2.14 -9.54
N GLY A 151 -8.61 2.35 -8.43
CA GLY A 151 -9.98 2.85 -8.43
C GLY A 151 -10.04 4.30 -7.97
N TYR A 152 -10.82 5.15 -8.66
CA TYR A 152 -10.96 6.57 -8.30
C TYR A 152 -12.37 6.93 -7.83
N TYR A 153 -12.46 7.44 -6.60
CA TYR A 153 -13.71 7.77 -5.93
C TYR A 153 -13.70 9.22 -5.42
N PRO A 154 -13.88 10.22 -6.32
CA PRO A 154 -13.79 11.63 -5.95
C PRO A 154 -14.88 12.05 -4.95
N GLU A 155 -16.12 11.58 -5.13
CA GLU A 155 -17.25 11.90 -4.25
C GLU A 155 -17.07 11.35 -2.82
N SER A 156 -16.38 10.22 -2.69
CA SER A 156 -16.03 9.63 -1.39
C SER A 156 -14.63 10.06 -0.91
N ASN A 157 -13.94 10.89 -1.68
CA ASN A 157 -12.62 11.44 -1.42
C ASN A 157 -11.55 10.38 -1.09
N PHE A 158 -11.41 9.35 -1.93
CA PHE A 158 -10.31 8.37 -1.80
C PHE A 158 -9.86 7.77 -3.14
N VAL A 159 -8.68 7.15 -3.11
CA VAL A 159 -8.14 6.33 -4.20
C VAL A 159 -7.93 4.91 -3.69
N HIS A 160 -8.43 3.95 -4.45
CA HIS A 160 -8.16 2.53 -4.25
C HIS A 160 -6.89 2.13 -4.99
N ILE A 161 -6.04 1.34 -4.36
CA ILE A 161 -4.82 0.77 -4.94
C ILE A 161 -4.73 -0.71 -4.56
N ASP A 162 -4.45 -1.58 -5.53
CA ASP A 162 -4.23 -3.01 -5.30
C ASP A 162 -3.04 -3.59 -6.07
N THR A 163 -2.54 -4.75 -5.65
CA THR A 163 -1.43 -5.49 -6.30
C THR A 163 -1.90 -6.54 -7.31
N GLY A 164 -3.13 -6.41 -7.83
CA GLY A 164 -3.71 -7.31 -8.82
C GLY A 164 -3.30 -6.97 -10.26
N ASN A 165 -4.13 -7.35 -11.23
CA ASN A 165 -3.90 -6.99 -12.64
C ASN A 165 -3.98 -5.47 -12.84
N ILE A 166 -3.13 -4.94 -13.72
CA ILE A 166 -3.16 -3.54 -14.15
C ILE A 166 -4.53 -3.26 -14.77
N ARG A 167 -5.29 -2.37 -14.11
CA ARG A 167 -6.62 -1.93 -14.55
C ARG A 167 -6.99 -0.64 -13.83
N SER A 168 -7.96 0.08 -14.36
CA SER A 168 -8.52 1.24 -13.69
C SER A 168 -10.05 1.25 -13.78
N TRP A 169 -10.68 1.87 -12.79
CA TRP A 169 -12.14 2.04 -12.73
C TRP A 169 -12.50 3.26 -11.87
N GLY A 170 -13.78 3.62 -11.85
CA GLY A 170 -14.24 4.85 -11.20
C GLY A 170 -14.35 6.02 -12.18
N ALA A 171 -14.36 7.25 -11.63
CA ALA A 171 -14.65 8.48 -12.37
C ALA A 171 -13.50 9.04 -13.23
#